data_AF-A0A6G4MWG1-F1
#
_entry.id   AF-A0A6G4MWG1-F1
#
_cell.length_a   1.000
_cell.length_b   1.000
_cell.length_c   1.000
_cell.angle_alpha   90.00
_cell.angle_beta   90.00
_cell.angle_gamma   90.00
#
_symmetry.space_group_name_H-M   'P 1'
#
loop_
_entity.id
_entity.type
_entity.pdbx_description
1 polymer ?
#
loop_
_entity_poly.entity_id
_entity_poly.type
_entity_poly.pdbx_seq_one_letter_code
_entity_poly.pdbx_strand_id
1 'polypeptide(L)'
;MNILEENQNCPVEWKELGEVCSVKKGKQLNKNLLTEDGLYPAYNGGQTYSGRTNDYNVEANTIIVSQGGASAGFVNFVDTKFWANAHCYYILPDETRVNNRFVYHFVKMNQKYLMDFQHGAGIPALKADKLSKLLLPIPPLEIQEKIVQILDKMTEYVTELASELASRKKQYSYYRDKLLSFEDEVYQVEWKTLGEVGKVSMCRRILKNQTSDNGEVPFYKIGTFGKVATSYISRELFENYKLRFSYPKLGDILISASGTIGRTVVFNGEDSYFQDSNIVWLDHDESQVLNRYLYYFYQMNPWKVSDGGTISRLYNGNIEKTRIPVPSLEIQSRIVQVLDNFDMVCNDLNIGLPKEIELRQKQYEYFREKLLTFVAEGEYTESRVEEWDNSAIIKLLQWVFGPIRVKVGQVVNLQRGKRLVRKQLTTLGSIPVYQNSLTPLGYYTESNRVKNTSFVICAGAAGEIGYSAVDFWAADDVYTLETSDNISDKFMYYVLLSKQDRLKSQVRKASIPRLSKDAIDKVTFYLPSLTEQKRIVSILDHFNTLTTSISEGLPKEIEQRQKQYEYWREQLLNFTR
;
A
#
# COMPACT_ATOMS: atom_id res chain seq x y z
N MET A 1 -14.94 14.31 32.73
CA MET A 1 -14.73 15.76 32.52
C MET A 1 -13.85 15.87 31.29
N ASN A 2 -14.14 16.76 30.35
CA ASN A 2 -13.32 16.90 29.16
C ASN A 2 -11.93 17.40 29.60
N ILE A 3 -10.82 16.84 29.10
CA ILE A 3 -9.48 17.31 29.47
C ILE A 3 -9.33 18.82 29.26
N LEU A 4 -10.03 19.40 28.29
CA LEU A 4 -10.05 20.86 28.08
C LEU A 4 -10.65 21.62 29.27
N GLU A 5 -11.67 21.07 29.94
CA GLU A 5 -12.27 21.65 31.14
C GLU A 5 -11.38 21.46 32.38
N GLU A 6 -10.73 20.29 32.51
CA GLU A 6 -9.74 20.04 33.57
C GLU A 6 -8.54 20.98 33.42
N ASN A 7 -8.10 21.22 32.18
CA ASN A 7 -6.97 22.09 31.85
C ASN A 7 -7.29 23.56 32.13
N GLN A 8 -8.50 24.03 31.81
CA GLN A 8 -8.93 25.42 32.08
C GLN A 8 -9.02 25.75 33.58
N ASN A 9 -9.40 24.77 34.40
CA ASN A 9 -9.66 24.99 35.83
C ASN A 9 -8.49 24.58 36.73
N CYS A 10 -7.37 24.11 36.15
CA CYS A 10 -6.19 23.74 36.93
C CYS A 10 -5.33 24.97 37.28
N PRO A 11 -4.67 24.98 38.46
CA PRO A 11 -3.71 26.03 38.78
C PRO A 11 -2.48 25.91 37.88
N VAL A 12 -2.09 27.01 37.22
CA VAL A 12 -0.92 27.08 36.34
C VAL A 12 0.11 28.06 36.90
N GLU A 13 1.32 27.56 37.18
CA GLU A 13 2.49 28.40 37.46
C GLU A 13 3.16 28.80 36.14
N TRP A 14 3.62 30.04 36.00
CA TRP A 14 4.38 30.49 34.83
C TRP A 14 5.84 30.73 35.20
N LYS A 15 6.76 30.08 34.49
CA LYS A 15 8.20 30.15 34.74
C LYS A 15 8.99 30.30 33.45
N GLU A 16 10.12 31.01 33.51
CA GLU A 16 11.08 30.94 32.41
C GLU A 16 11.60 29.50 32.28
N LEU A 17 11.75 29.02 31.05
CA LEU A 17 12.22 27.66 30.76
C LEU A 17 13.54 27.35 31.49
N GLY A 18 14.44 28.32 31.58
CA GLY A 18 15.71 28.20 32.28
C GLY A 18 15.61 28.04 33.81
N GLU A 19 14.47 28.35 34.43
CA GLU A 19 14.22 28.13 35.86
C GLU A 19 13.88 26.67 36.18
N VAL A 20 13.43 25.89 35.18
CA VAL A 20 12.97 24.49 35.35
C VAL A 20 13.64 23.51 34.39
N CYS A 21 14.48 23.99 33.48
CA CYS A 21 15.23 23.18 32.54
C CYS A 21 16.67 23.70 32.41
N SER A 22 17.63 22.79 32.27
CA SER A 22 19.00 23.12 31.91
C SER A 22 19.17 23.12 30.38
N VAL A 23 19.42 24.29 29.80
CA VAL A 23 19.77 24.43 28.39
C VAL A 23 21.29 24.34 28.23
N LYS A 24 21.76 23.33 27.52
CA LYS A 24 23.18 23.07 27.28
C LYS A 24 23.51 23.09 25.79
N LYS A 25 24.79 23.23 25.47
CA LYS A 25 25.33 23.24 24.11
C LYS A 25 26.19 22.01 23.86
N GLY A 26 26.07 21.43 22.67
CA GLY A 26 26.86 20.28 22.24
C GLY A 26 28.34 20.59 22.01
N LYS A 27 29.10 19.56 21.65
CA LYS A 27 30.55 19.62 21.46
C LYS A 27 30.93 19.37 20.00
N GLN A 28 31.88 20.14 19.48
CA GLN A 28 32.33 20.02 18.10
C GLN A 28 32.79 18.59 17.78
N LEU A 29 32.18 18.00 16.76
CA LEU A 29 32.62 16.76 16.11
C LEU A 29 32.80 17.05 14.62
N ASN A 30 34.04 16.89 14.16
CA ASN A 30 34.43 17.21 12.79
C ASN A 30 33.93 16.16 11.80
N LYS A 31 33.63 16.59 10.57
CA LYS A 31 33.01 15.75 9.53
C LYS A 31 33.82 14.50 9.20
N ASN A 32 35.15 14.57 9.29
CA ASN A 32 36.06 13.45 9.05
C ASN A 32 35.98 12.33 10.11
N LEU A 33 35.31 12.58 11.24
CA LEU A 33 35.08 11.60 12.30
C LEU A 33 33.67 10.98 12.22
N LEU A 34 32.87 11.38 11.23
CA LEU A 34 31.55 10.80 10.98
C LEU A 34 31.69 9.60 10.04
N THR A 35 30.96 8.52 10.32
CA THR A 35 30.92 7.32 9.48
C THR A 35 29.48 7.02 9.04
N GLU A 36 29.32 6.18 8.01
CA GLU A 36 28.00 5.74 7.54
C GLU A 36 27.38 4.68 8.47
N ASP A 37 28.22 3.88 9.12
CA ASP A 37 27.88 2.71 9.93
C ASP A 37 27.96 2.94 11.45
N GLY A 38 28.18 4.19 11.89
CA GLY A 38 28.35 4.50 13.30
C GLY A 38 27.16 4.13 14.18
N LEU A 39 27.39 3.79 15.45
CA LEU A 39 26.31 3.35 16.35
C LEU A 39 25.29 4.45 16.67
N TYR A 40 25.74 5.71 16.81
CA TYR A 40 24.92 6.82 17.28
C TYR A 40 24.83 7.96 16.24
N PRO A 41 23.66 8.59 16.08
CA PRO A 41 23.52 9.76 15.22
C PRO A 41 24.20 11.00 15.82
N ALA A 42 24.75 11.87 14.97
CA ALA A 42 25.34 13.15 15.37
C ALA A 42 24.49 14.32 14.85
N TYR A 43 23.95 15.14 15.75
CA TYR A 43 23.02 16.23 15.42
C TYR A 43 23.65 17.61 15.56
N ASN A 44 23.34 18.50 14.61
CA ASN A 44 23.49 19.95 14.74
C ASN A 44 22.15 20.65 15.08
N GLY A 45 21.19 19.89 15.62
CA GLY A 45 19.83 20.38 15.96
C GLY A 45 18.86 20.56 14.79
N GLY A 46 19.28 20.28 13.54
CA GLY A 46 18.42 20.33 12.36
C GLY A 46 17.41 19.18 12.25
N GLN A 47 16.69 19.12 11.12
CA GLN A 47 15.66 18.11 10.85
C GLN A 47 16.21 16.68 10.87
N THR A 48 17.47 16.50 10.45
CA THR A 48 18.15 15.20 10.39
C THR A 48 19.55 15.29 11.02
N TYR A 49 20.13 14.12 11.33
CA TYR A 49 21.52 14.05 11.78
C TYR A 49 22.49 14.36 10.63
N SER A 50 23.66 14.91 10.96
CA SER A 50 24.71 15.28 10.00
C SER A 50 25.64 14.11 9.62
N GLY A 51 25.57 13.01 10.38
CA GLY A 51 26.26 11.74 10.15
C GLY A 51 26.14 10.85 11.39
N ARG A 52 26.87 9.74 11.44
CA ARG A 52 26.89 8.83 12.59
C ARG A 52 28.30 8.74 13.20
N THR A 53 28.38 8.33 14.45
CA THR A 53 29.62 8.17 15.23
C THR A 53 29.49 6.98 16.18
N ASN A 54 30.60 6.41 16.64
CA ASN A 54 30.59 5.29 17.59
C ASN A 54 30.53 5.73 19.05
N ASP A 55 30.51 7.03 19.31
CA ASP A 55 30.44 7.61 20.65
C ASP A 55 29.24 8.56 20.79
N TYR A 56 28.80 8.81 22.02
CA TYR A 56 27.66 9.68 22.32
C TYR A 56 28.00 10.62 23.48
N ASN A 57 27.35 11.79 23.53
CA ASN A 57 27.57 12.75 24.61
C ASN A 57 26.27 13.25 25.26
N VAL A 58 25.12 12.81 24.74
CA VAL A 58 23.79 13.07 25.29
C VAL A 58 22.97 11.78 25.27
N GLU A 59 22.23 11.56 26.35
CA GLU A 59 21.38 10.40 26.54
C GLU A 59 20.11 10.46 25.66
N ALA A 60 19.45 9.31 25.51
CA ALA A 60 18.16 9.21 24.83
C ALA A 60 17.08 10.06 25.50
N ASN A 61 15.96 10.25 24.79
CA ASN A 61 14.80 11.05 25.21
C ASN A 61 15.14 12.50 25.52
N THR A 62 15.95 13.14 24.66
CA THR A 62 16.38 14.53 24.89
C THR A 62 15.83 15.47 23.81
N ILE A 63 15.34 16.63 24.24
CA ILE A 63 14.91 17.72 23.36
C ILE A 63 16.15 18.43 22.82
N ILE A 64 16.20 18.66 21.51
CA ILE A 64 17.25 19.43 20.86
C ILE A 64 16.70 20.62 20.08
N VAL A 65 17.50 21.69 20.00
CA VAL A 65 17.18 22.88 19.22
C VAL A 65 18.38 23.27 18.37
N SER A 66 18.17 23.51 17.07
CA SER A 66 19.22 24.00 16.18
C SER A 66 19.71 25.38 16.60
N GLN A 67 21.01 25.52 16.78
CA GLN A 67 21.67 26.78 17.13
C GLN A 67 22.00 27.63 15.90
N GLY A 68 22.17 27.03 14.72
CA GLY A 68 22.81 27.69 13.58
C GLY A 68 22.40 27.16 12.21
N GLY A 69 22.59 27.99 11.18
CA GLY A 69 22.20 27.71 9.81
C GLY A 69 20.73 28.05 9.53
N ALA A 70 20.25 27.71 8.33
CA ALA A 70 18.87 27.96 7.92
C ALA A 70 17.82 27.29 8.84
N SER A 71 18.23 26.29 9.61
CA SER A 71 17.38 25.58 10.57
C SER A 71 17.43 26.14 11.99
N ALA A 72 18.18 27.21 12.28
CA ALA A 72 18.29 27.75 13.64
C ALA A 72 16.90 28.01 14.26
N GLY A 73 16.65 27.47 15.46
CA GLY A 73 15.34 27.48 16.11
C GLY A 73 14.48 26.24 15.84
N PHE A 74 14.87 25.34 14.94
CA PHE A 74 14.18 24.07 14.72
C PHE A 74 14.26 23.18 15.96
N VAL A 75 13.14 22.58 16.35
CA VAL A 75 13.01 21.77 17.59
C VAL A 75 12.79 20.30 17.22
N ASN A 76 13.56 19.41 17.84
CA ASN A 76 13.46 17.97 17.63
C ASN A 76 13.51 17.20 18.97
N PHE A 77 13.06 15.95 18.97
CA PHE A 77 13.16 15.03 20.10
C PHE A 77 13.95 13.80 19.67
N VAL A 78 14.98 13.44 20.42
CA VAL A 78 15.84 12.30 20.08
C VAL A 78 15.59 11.20 21.11
N ASP A 79 15.08 10.05 20.66
CA ASP A 79 14.70 8.87 21.44
C ASP A 79 15.84 7.85 21.63
N THR A 80 17.01 8.15 21.08
CA THR A 80 18.22 7.31 21.12
C THR A 80 19.39 8.10 21.67
N LYS A 81 20.41 7.41 22.20
CA LYS A 81 21.69 8.06 22.56
C LYS A 81 22.30 8.70 21.33
N PHE A 82 22.87 9.89 21.47
CA PHE A 82 23.37 10.64 20.33
C PHE A 82 24.53 11.57 20.68
N TRP A 83 25.18 12.08 19.63
CA TRP A 83 26.16 13.14 19.75
C TRP A 83 25.54 14.49 19.41
N ALA A 84 25.35 15.35 20.41
CA ALA A 84 25.05 16.76 20.21
C ALA A 84 26.32 17.48 19.75
N ASN A 85 26.33 17.95 18.50
CA ASN A 85 27.44 18.69 17.90
C ASN A 85 27.40 20.19 18.31
N ALA A 86 28.41 20.98 17.97
CA ALA A 86 28.59 22.35 18.44
C ALA A 86 27.40 23.27 18.15
N HIS A 87 26.64 23.03 17.08
CA HIS A 87 25.44 23.82 16.75
C HIS A 87 24.13 23.21 17.24
N CYS A 88 24.19 22.31 18.22
CA CYS A 88 23.02 21.69 18.84
C CYS A 88 22.87 22.21 20.28
N TYR A 89 21.75 22.88 20.58
CA TYR A 89 21.31 22.98 21.97
C TYR A 89 20.56 21.72 22.37
N TYR A 90 20.65 21.33 23.63
CA TYR A 90 19.84 20.26 24.22
C TYR A 90 19.30 20.70 25.59
N ILE A 91 18.08 20.26 25.90
CA ILE A 91 17.32 20.71 27.08
C ILE A 91 17.13 19.52 28.01
N LEU A 92 17.47 19.71 29.28
CA LEU A 92 17.31 18.71 30.34
C LEU A 92 16.33 19.25 31.39
N PRO A 93 15.08 18.74 31.43
CA PRO A 93 14.08 19.19 32.40
C PRO A 93 14.38 18.73 33.83
N ASP A 94 13.96 19.51 34.83
CA ASP A 94 13.77 19.04 36.20
C ASP A 94 12.46 18.24 36.25
N GLU A 95 12.58 16.92 36.09
CA GLU A 95 11.43 16.00 36.01
C GLU A 95 10.60 15.94 37.29
N THR A 96 11.06 16.52 38.41
CA THR A 96 10.25 16.67 39.61
C THR A 96 9.19 17.77 39.47
N ARG A 97 9.35 18.67 38.49
CA ARG A 97 8.46 19.82 38.24
C ARG A 97 7.78 19.77 36.87
N VAL A 98 8.47 19.27 35.85
CA VAL A 98 7.99 19.29 34.47
C VAL A 98 8.26 17.98 33.74
N ASN A 99 7.24 17.47 33.07
CA ASN A 99 7.35 16.29 32.21
C ASN A 99 8.15 16.63 30.95
N ASN A 100 9.14 15.81 30.61
CA ASN A 100 10.04 16.04 29.47
C ASN A 100 9.30 16.14 28.11
N ARG A 101 8.31 15.27 27.86
CA ARG A 101 7.50 15.35 26.63
C ARG A 101 6.59 16.57 26.63
N PHE A 102 6.11 17.01 27.78
CA PHE A 102 5.34 18.26 27.88
C PHE A 102 6.21 19.46 27.48
N VAL A 103 7.44 19.54 28.00
CA VAL A 103 8.42 20.57 27.61
C VAL A 103 8.72 20.50 26.11
N TYR A 104 8.88 19.30 25.55
CA TYR A 104 9.05 19.12 24.10
C TYR A 104 7.91 19.77 23.31
N HIS A 105 6.66 19.42 23.62
CA HIS A 105 5.48 19.94 22.91
C HIS A 105 5.36 21.46 23.01
N PHE A 106 5.64 22.01 24.20
CA PHE A 106 5.65 23.46 24.40
C PHE A 106 6.73 24.18 23.59
N VAL A 107 7.97 23.69 23.63
CA VAL A 107 9.07 24.28 22.85
C VAL A 107 8.81 24.10 21.35
N LYS A 108 8.23 22.97 20.93
CA LYS A 108 7.85 22.70 19.54
C LYS A 108 6.76 23.65 19.03
N MET A 109 5.75 23.96 19.86
CA MET A 109 4.74 24.97 19.53
C MET A 109 5.37 26.35 19.26
N ASN A 110 6.42 26.69 20.01
CA ASN A 110 7.15 27.95 19.86
C ASN A 110 8.25 27.91 18.78
N GLN A 111 8.36 26.84 17.98
CA GLN A 111 9.42 26.71 16.98
C GLN A 111 9.43 27.89 15.99
N LYS A 112 8.27 28.31 15.48
CA LYS A 112 8.18 29.42 14.53
C LYS A 112 8.73 30.71 15.14
N TYR A 113 8.30 31.03 16.37
CA TYR A 113 8.86 32.14 17.14
C TYR A 113 10.39 32.03 17.26
N LEU A 114 10.92 30.86 17.63
CA LEU A 114 12.37 30.67 17.74
C LEU A 114 13.11 30.87 16.40
N MET A 115 12.52 30.43 15.29
CA MET A 115 13.09 30.61 13.94
C MET A 115 13.03 32.07 13.47
N ASP A 116 12.00 32.83 13.84
CA ASP A 116 11.86 34.25 13.48
C ASP A 116 12.88 35.14 14.23
N PHE A 117 13.42 34.69 15.36
CA PHE A 117 14.48 35.38 16.12
C PHE A 117 15.91 34.99 15.70
N GLN A 118 16.06 34.44 14.50
CA GLN A 118 17.36 34.26 13.86
C GLN A 118 18.09 35.61 13.70
N HIS A 119 19.40 35.61 13.98
CA HIS A 119 20.27 36.78 13.78
C HIS A 119 21.50 36.43 12.96
N GLY A 120 22.05 37.44 12.27
CA GLY A 120 23.26 37.33 11.43
C GLY A 120 22.95 37.44 9.95
N ALA A 121 23.64 38.36 9.25
CA ALA A 121 23.44 38.63 7.82
C ALA A 121 23.97 37.51 6.88
N GLY A 122 24.71 36.54 7.41
CA GLY A 122 25.30 35.42 6.67
C GLY A 122 24.79 34.06 7.11
N ILE A 123 25.20 33.60 8.30
CA ILE A 123 24.74 32.33 8.90
C ILE A 123 23.77 32.67 10.03
N PRO A 124 22.46 32.39 9.87
CA PRO A 124 21.48 32.61 10.92
C PRO A 124 21.81 31.80 12.17
N ALA A 125 21.62 32.38 13.35
CA ALA A 125 21.81 31.69 14.63
C ALA A 125 20.72 32.02 15.65
N LEU A 126 20.49 31.11 16.60
CA LEU A 126 19.65 31.30 17.77
C LEU A 126 20.52 31.48 19.02
N LYS A 127 20.27 32.53 19.80
CA LYS A 127 20.91 32.71 21.11
C LYS A 127 20.21 31.85 22.16
N ALA A 128 20.98 31.23 23.05
CA ALA A 128 20.44 30.36 24.10
C ALA A 128 19.47 31.09 25.05
N ASP A 129 19.67 32.39 25.28
CA ASP A 129 18.80 33.20 26.15
C ASP A 129 17.36 33.27 25.64
N LYS A 130 17.15 33.24 24.32
CA LYS A 130 15.80 33.19 23.74
C LYS A 130 15.07 31.90 24.07
N LEU A 131 15.79 30.79 24.18
CA LEU A 131 15.23 29.51 24.60
C LEU A 131 14.98 29.51 26.11
N SER A 132 15.97 29.92 26.92
CA SER A 132 15.86 29.96 28.38
C SER A 132 14.76 30.88 28.91
N LYS A 133 14.44 31.98 28.21
CA LYS A 133 13.43 32.97 28.63
C LYS A 133 12.01 32.67 28.12
N LEU A 134 11.78 31.55 27.43
CA LEU A 134 10.41 31.16 27.07
C LEU A 134 9.59 30.93 28.33
N LEU A 135 8.43 31.57 28.44
CA LEU A 135 7.52 31.40 29.58
C LEU A 135 6.73 30.10 29.43
N LEU A 136 7.14 29.07 30.19
CA LEU A 136 6.50 27.76 30.24
C LEU A 136 5.36 27.77 31.27
N PRO A 137 4.12 27.40 30.88
CA PRO A 137 3.06 27.09 31.83
C PRO A 137 3.31 25.73 32.47
N ILE A 138 3.21 25.66 33.79
CA ILE A 138 3.44 24.47 34.60
C ILE A 138 2.13 24.13 35.33
N PRO A 139 1.23 23.34 34.71
CA PRO A 139 0.11 22.74 35.41
C PRO A 139 0.59 21.56 36.29
N PRO A 140 -0.28 20.94 37.12
CA PRO A 140 0.08 19.74 37.86
C PRO A 140 0.61 18.62 36.95
N LEU A 141 1.57 17.83 37.43
CA LEU A 141 2.21 16.77 36.63
C LEU A 141 1.21 15.80 35.99
N GLU A 142 0.14 15.43 36.70
CA GLU A 142 -0.92 14.58 36.16
C GLU A 142 -1.60 15.20 34.92
N ILE A 143 -1.80 16.52 34.91
CA ILE A 143 -2.36 17.23 33.76
C ILE A 143 -1.33 17.29 32.62
N GLN A 144 -0.05 17.50 32.93
CA GLN A 144 1.02 17.44 31.93
C GLN A 144 1.06 16.06 31.24
N GLU A 145 0.93 14.97 31.99
CA GLU A 145 0.88 13.60 31.47
C GLU A 145 -0.32 13.37 30.55
N LYS A 146 -1.52 13.82 30.95
CA LYS A 146 -2.72 13.72 30.11
C LYS A 146 -2.57 14.50 28.80
N ILE A 147 -1.99 15.70 28.84
CA ILE A 147 -1.68 16.51 27.65
C ILE A 147 -0.71 15.75 26.74
N VAL A 148 0.37 15.21 27.31
CA VAL A 148 1.38 14.44 26.58
C VAL A 148 0.76 13.24 25.87
N GLN A 149 -0.09 12.46 26.56
CA GLN A 149 -0.75 11.29 25.96
C GLN A 149 -1.55 11.65 24.70
N ILE A 150 -2.27 12.78 24.71
CA ILE A 150 -3.06 13.22 23.56
C ILE A 150 -2.17 13.69 22.42
N LEU A 151 -1.19 14.56 22.72
CA LEU A 151 -0.32 15.14 21.70
C LEU A 151 0.62 14.10 21.07
N ASP A 152 1.10 13.14 21.86
CA ASP A 152 1.90 12.02 21.37
C ASP A 152 1.09 11.13 20.43
N LYS A 153 -0.13 10.75 20.84
CA LYS A 153 -1.03 9.93 20.01
C LYS A 153 -1.38 10.60 18.68
N MET A 154 -1.63 11.91 18.68
CA MET A 154 -1.87 12.66 17.43
C MET A 154 -0.62 12.74 16.54
N THR A 155 0.56 12.91 17.14
CA THR A 155 1.83 12.95 16.41
C THR A 155 2.14 11.58 15.77
N GLU A 156 1.85 10.49 16.50
CA GLU A 156 1.96 9.11 16.02
C GLU A 156 1.07 8.89 14.80
N TYR A 157 -0.22 9.25 14.88
CA TYR A 157 -1.14 9.14 13.73
C TYR A 157 -0.68 9.90 12.48
N VAL A 158 -0.17 11.13 12.62
CA VAL A 158 0.38 11.87 11.47
C VAL A 158 1.60 11.16 10.89
N THR A 159 2.45 10.59 11.75
CA THR A 159 3.67 9.87 11.32
C THR A 159 3.31 8.56 10.61
N GLU A 160 2.37 7.79 11.15
CA GLU A 160 1.84 6.56 10.55
C GLU A 160 1.22 6.84 9.19
N LEU A 161 0.35 7.85 9.07
CA LEU A 161 -0.27 8.23 7.80
C LEU A 161 0.76 8.68 6.75
N ALA A 162 1.80 9.42 7.16
CA ALA A 162 2.87 9.83 6.26
C ALA A 162 3.71 8.63 5.78
N SER A 163 3.99 7.68 6.67
CA SER A 163 4.66 6.42 6.34
C SER A 163 3.81 5.55 5.41
N GLU A 164 2.51 5.46 5.67
CA GLU A 164 1.55 4.75 4.83
C GLU A 164 1.47 5.38 3.44
N LEU A 165 1.39 6.71 3.33
CA LEU A 165 1.42 7.40 2.04
C LEU A 165 2.71 7.08 1.25
N ALA A 166 3.87 7.06 1.91
CA ALA A 166 5.13 6.71 1.26
C ALA A 166 5.13 5.25 0.77
N SER A 167 4.59 4.32 1.58
CA SER A 167 4.45 2.90 1.25
C SER A 167 3.46 2.70 0.09
N ARG A 168 2.32 3.40 0.11
CA ARG A 168 1.31 3.39 -0.96
C ARG A 168 1.84 3.90 -2.27
N LYS A 169 2.67 4.96 -2.27
CA LYS A 169 3.31 5.45 -3.50
C LYS A 169 4.28 4.43 -4.10
N LYS A 170 5.06 3.73 -3.27
CA LYS A 170 5.94 2.63 -3.74
C LYS A 170 5.11 1.48 -4.31
N GLN A 171 4.05 1.10 -3.62
CA GLN A 171 3.15 0.04 -4.02
C GLN A 171 2.42 0.38 -5.33
N TYR A 172 1.94 1.62 -5.48
CA TYR A 172 1.34 2.13 -6.71
C TYR A 172 2.29 1.99 -7.90
N SER A 173 3.54 2.47 -7.77
CA SER A 173 4.53 2.35 -8.83
C SER A 173 4.77 0.89 -9.21
N TYR A 174 4.91 0.00 -8.23
CA TYR A 174 5.06 -1.43 -8.46
C TYR A 174 3.89 -2.04 -9.25
N TYR A 175 2.65 -1.80 -8.83
CA TYR A 175 1.48 -2.37 -9.50
C TYR A 175 1.22 -1.76 -10.87
N ARG A 176 1.41 -0.45 -11.02
CA ARG A 176 1.34 0.22 -12.32
C ARG A 176 2.30 -0.42 -13.30
N ASP A 177 3.56 -0.55 -12.91
CA ASP A 177 4.58 -1.11 -13.78
C ASP A 177 4.28 -2.58 -14.10
N LYS A 178 3.81 -3.37 -13.12
CA LYS A 178 3.42 -4.77 -13.34
C LYS A 178 2.21 -4.93 -14.27
N LEU A 179 1.20 -4.07 -14.16
CA LEU A 179 0.00 -4.10 -15.02
C LEU A 179 0.31 -3.70 -16.46
N LEU A 180 1.34 -2.88 -16.66
CA LEU A 180 1.70 -2.33 -17.97
C LEU A 180 2.92 -3.01 -18.62
N SER A 181 3.68 -3.83 -17.89
CA SER A 181 4.85 -4.53 -18.45
C SER A 181 4.48 -5.78 -19.25
N PHE A 182 3.35 -6.42 -18.92
CA PHE A 182 2.90 -7.67 -19.55
C PHE A 182 4.00 -8.76 -19.63
N GLU A 183 4.93 -8.77 -18.66
CA GLU A 183 6.08 -9.69 -18.63
C GLU A 183 5.70 -11.14 -18.28
N ASP A 184 4.49 -11.37 -17.75
CA ASP A 184 4.03 -12.70 -17.41
C ASP A 184 3.47 -13.42 -18.65
N GLU A 185 3.96 -14.64 -18.93
CA GLU A 185 3.50 -15.53 -20.03
C GLU A 185 2.00 -15.90 -19.99
N VAL A 186 1.29 -15.43 -18.98
CA VAL A 186 -0.15 -15.69 -18.74
C VAL A 186 -1.03 -14.84 -19.67
N TYR A 187 -0.54 -13.71 -20.16
CA TYR A 187 -1.29 -12.80 -21.03
C TYR A 187 -0.58 -12.65 -22.38
N GLN A 188 -1.22 -13.11 -23.45
CA GLN A 188 -0.78 -12.79 -24.80
C GLN A 188 -1.32 -11.41 -25.18
N VAL A 189 -0.41 -10.46 -25.40
CA VAL A 189 -0.73 -9.10 -25.83
C VAL A 189 0.03 -8.79 -27.11
N GLU A 190 -0.62 -8.06 -28.01
CA GLU A 190 0.06 -7.54 -29.20
C GLU A 190 0.98 -6.39 -28.78
N TRP A 191 2.22 -6.42 -29.26
CA TRP A 191 3.19 -5.36 -29.01
C TRP A 191 3.37 -4.53 -30.28
N LYS A 192 3.04 -3.24 -30.18
CA LYS A 192 3.25 -2.26 -31.26
C LYS A 192 4.30 -1.25 -30.85
N THR A 193 4.86 -0.55 -31.81
CA THR A 193 5.61 0.68 -31.60
C THR A 193 4.65 1.86 -31.54
N LEU A 194 4.96 2.93 -30.81
CA LEU A 194 4.08 4.11 -30.77
C LEU A 194 3.87 4.72 -32.16
N GLY A 195 4.86 4.60 -33.06
CA GLY A 195 4.72 5.03 -34.47
C GLY A 195 3.71 4.22 -35.28
N GLU A 196 3.42 2.97 -34.88
CA GLU A 196 2.33 2.16 -35.45
C GLU A 196 0.96 2.51 -34.85
N VAL A 197 0.93 3.08 -33.65
CA VAL A 197 -0.30 3.52 -32.96
C VAL A 197 -0.75 4.89 -33.46
N GLY A 198 0.19 5.81 -33.67
CA GLY A 198 -0.11 7.17 -34.09
C GLY A 198 1.12 7.98 -34.47
N LYS A 199 0.87 9.24 -34.84
CA LYS A 199 1.92 10.17 -35.27
C LYS A 199 2.30 11.11 -34.13
N VAL A 200 3.59 11.35 -33.94
CA VAL A 200 4.05 12.41 -33.03
C VAL A 200 3.70 13.77 -33.62
N SER A 201 2.89 14.52 -32.88
CA SER A 201 2.38 15.85 -33.24
C SER A 201 2.87 16.92 -32.27
N MET A 202 2.91 18.16 -32.74
CA MET A 202 3.32 19.32 -31.97
C MET A 202 2.68 20.59 -32.53
N CYS A 203 2.56 21.63 -31.71
CA CYS A 203 2.07 22.93 -32.15
C CYS A 203 3.05 23.61 -33.10
N ARG A 204 2.56 24.58 -33.89
CA ARG A 204 3.43 25.46 -34.70
C ARG A 204 4.28 26.36 -33.79
N ARG A 205 5.54 26.61 -34.20
CA ARG A 205 6.46 27.51 -33.50
C ARG A 205 5.88 28.92 -33.29
N ILE A 206 5.92 29.38 -32.04
CA ILE A 206 5.70 30.78 -31.64
C ILE A 206 7.06 31.46 -31.45
N LEU A 207 7.23 32.63 -32.05
CA LEU A 207 8.45 33.44 -31.93
C LEU A 207 8.44 34.28 -30.65
N LYS A 208 9.63 34.63 -30.13
CA LYS A 208 9.76 35.40 -28.88
C LYS A 208 9.01 36.74 -28.92
N ASN A 209 9.02 37.43 -30.06
CA ASN A 209 8.30 38.70 -30.26
C ASN A 209 6.78 38.55 -30.32
N GLN A 210 6.25 37.33 -30.44
CA GLN A 210 4.82 37.03 -30.40
C GLN A 210 4.34 36.65 -28.98
N THR A 211 5.25 36.65 -27.99
CA THR A 211 4.93 36.33 -26.60
C THR A 211 4.99 37.56 -25.72
N SER A 212 4.17 37.58 -24.67
CA SER A 212 4.15 38.60 -23.62
C SER A 212 4.17 37.94 -22.24
N ASP A 213 4.60 38.66 -21.21
CA ASP A 213 4.53 38.21 -19.81
C ASP A 213 3.11 38.35 -19.23
N ASN A 214 2.24 39.10 -19.92
CA ASN A 214 0.81 39.22 -19.64
C ASN A 214 0.01 39.02 -20.93
N GLY A 215 -1.07 38.24 -20.90
CA GLY A 215 -1.92 38.05 -22.08
C GLY A 215 -3.10 37.10 -21.82
N GLU A 216 -3.87 36.84 -22.87
CA GLU A 216 -5.17 36.16 -22.76
C GLU A 216 -5.05 34.64 -22.83
N VAL A 217 -4.11 34.12 -23.62
CA VAL A 217 -3.94 32.68 -23.84
C VAL A 217 -2.58 32.24 -23.28
N PRO A 218 -2.56 31.36 -22.26
CA PRO A 218 -1.34 30.76 -21.72
C PRO A 218 -0.48 30.10 -22.80
N PHE A 219 0.82 30.41 -22.82
CA PHE A 219 1.82 29.76 -23.65
C PHE A 219 2.84 29.00 -22.79
N TYR A 220 2.74 27.67 -22.82
CA TYR A 220 3.59 26.78 -22.05
C TYR A 220 4.91 26.50 -22.76
N LYS A 221 6.00 26.92 -22.12
CA LYS A 221 7.38 26.57 -22.47
C LYS A 221 7.84 25.43 -21.60
N ILE A 222 8.98 24.83 -21.90
CA ILE A 222 9.45 23.65 -21.16
C ILE A 222 9.57 23.86 -19.64
N GLY A 223 9.97 25.06 -19.19
CA GLY A 223 10.10 25.39 -17.77
C GLY A 223 8.78 25.57 -17.02
N THR A 224 7.71 25.94 -17.74
CA THR A 224 6.36 26.19 -17.19
C THR A 224 5.37 25.08 -17.53
N PHE A 225 5.76 24.08 -18.32
CA PHE A 225 4.90 22.97 -18.72
C PHE A 225 4.35 22.23 -17.50
N GLY A 226 3.02 22.15 -17.37
CA GLY A 226 2.31 21.59 -16.22
C GLY A 226 2.43 22.41 -14.92
N LYS A 227 2.84 23.68 -15.00
CA LYS A 227 2.89 24.64 -13.88
C LYS A 227 2.05 25.87 -14.25
N VAL A 228 2.14 26.93 -13.44
CA VAL A 228 1.58 28.23 -13.77
C VAL A 228 2.30 28.82 -14.99
N ALA A 229 1.53 29.34 -15.95
CA ALA A 229 2.08 29.99 -17.14
C ALA A 229 2.68 31.35 -16.77
N THR A 230 3.83 31.67 -17.38
CA THR A 230 4.50 32.97 -17.22
C THR A 230 4.69 33.67 -18.56
N SER A 231 4.06 33.16 -19.61
CA SER A 231 4.19 33.67 -20.98
C SER A 231 2.86 33.42 -21.69
N TYR A 232 2.46 34.35 -22.53
CA TYR A 232 1.13 34.39 -23.15
C TYR A 232 1.22 34.80 -24.61
N ILE A 233 0.22 34.43 -25.40
CA ILE A 233 0.01 34.89 -26.78
C ILE A 233 -1.35 35.59 -26.92
N SER A 234 -1.55 36.37 -27.99
CA SER A 234 -2.83 37.01 -28.27
C SER A 234 -3.89 35.98 -28.70
N ARG A 235 -5.16 36.26 -28.39
CA ARG A 235 -6.30 35.43 -28.84
C ARG A 235 -6.32 35.26 -30.36
N GLU A 236 -6.08 36.33 -31.11
CA GLU A 236 -6.05 36.30 -32.58
C GLU A 236 -5.01 35.30 -33.12
N LEU A 237 -3.79 35.32 -32.56
CA LEU A 237 -2.72 34.41 -32.96
C LEU A 237 -3.08 32.96 -32.64
N PHE A 238 -3.62 32.73 -31.44
CA PHE A 238 -4.07 31.42 -31.00
C PHE A 238 -5.13 30.83 -31.94
N GLU A 239 -6.21 31.56 -32.21
CA GLU A 239 -7.30 31.09 -33.09
C GLU A 239 -6.79 30.83 -34.52
N ASN A 240 -5.96 31.72 -35.06
CA ASN A 240 -5.37 31.53 -36.38
C ASN A 240 -4.53 30.25 -36.45
N TYR A 241 -3.73 29.98 -35.41
CA TYR A 241 -2.81 28.84 -35.40
C TYR A 241 -3.52 27.52 -35.12
N LYS A 242 -4.45 27.51 -34.16
CA LYS A 242 -5.32 26.36 -33.85
C LYS A 242 -6.11 25.89 -35.07
N LEU A 243 -6.57 26.82 -35.91
CA LEU A 243 -7.33 26.50 -37.13
C LEU A 243 -6.44 25.96 -38.27
N ARG A 244 -5.18 26.40 -38.36
CA ARG A 244 -4.29 26.10 -39.52
C ARG A 244 -3.28 25.00 -39.26
N PHE A 245 -2.99 24.70 -38.00
CA PHE A 245 -1.93 23.78 -37.61
C PHE A 245 -2.44 22.76 -36.59
N SER A 246 -1.64 21.71 -36.37
CA SER A 246 -1.93 20.68 -35.38
C SER A 246 -2.06 21.27 -33.98
N TYR A 247 -3.10 20.85 -33.28
CA TYR A 247 -3.45 21.29 -31.93
C TYR A 247 -4.02 20.09 -31.15
N PRO A 248 -3.69 19.91 -29.86
CA PRO A 248 -4.17 18.77 -29.10
C PRO A 248 -5.69 18.79 -28.91
N LYS A 249 -6.31 17.61 -28.92
CA LYS A 249 -7.71 17.38 -28.61
C LYS A 249 -7.88 17.17 -27.11
N LEU A 250 -9.06 17.50 -26.58
CA LEU A 250 -9.41 17.22 -25.18
C LEU A 250 -9.07 15.77 -24.84
N GLY A 251 -8.29 15.57 -23.78
CA GLY A 251 -7.83 14.25 -23.33
C GLY A 251 -6.46 13.83 -23.87
N ASP A 252 -5.91 14.50 -24.89
CA ASP A 252 -4.60 14.16 -25.44
C ASP A 252 -3.50 14.25 -24.38
N ILE A 253 -2.54 13.32 -24.48
CA ILE A 253 -1.44 13.21 -23.52
C ILE A 253 -0.18 13.90 -24.06
N LEU A 254 0.12 15.08 -23.52
CA LEU A 254 1.30 15.86 -23.86
C LEU A 254 2.49 15.41 -23.03
N ILE A 255 3.65 15.34 -23.67
CA ILE A 255 4.93 14.99 -23.05
C ILE A 255 6.02 16.02 -23.34
N SER A 256 6.90 16.23 -22.38
CA SER A 256 8.11 17.04 -22.56
C SER A 256 9.21 16.26 -23.27
N ALA A 257 9.72 16.86 -24.35
CA ALA A 257 10.81 16.31 -25.15
C ALA A 257 12.20 16.82 -24.72
N SER A 258 12.28 17.83 -23.85
CA SER A 258 13.54 18.41 -23.34
C SER A 258 13.38 18.83 -21.87
N GLY A 259 14.46 19.27 -21.22
CA GLY A 259 14.41 19.61 -19.78
C GLY A 259 14.12 18.38 -18.92
N THR A 260 13.02 18.38 -18.17
CA THR A 260 12.51 17.17 -17.50
C THR A 260 11.83 16.29 -18.53
N ILE A 261 12.59 15.47 -19.26
CA ILE A 261 12.08 14.57 -20.30
C ILE A 261 10.99 13.63 -19.74
N GLY A 262 9.91 13.44 -20.50
CA GLY A 262 8.85 12.48 -20.17
C GLY A 262 7.82 12.96 -19.14
N ARG A 263 7.92 14.23 -18.69
CA ARG A 263 6.83 14.85 -17.91
C ARG A 263 5.56 14.79 -18.74
N THR A 264 4.50 14.28 -18.14
CA THR A 264 3.23 13.98 -18.82
C THR A 264 2.12 14.89 -18.29
N VAL A 265 1.31 15.47 -19.18
CA VAL A 265 0.16 16.34 -18.86
C VAL A 265 -1.02 15.97 -19.76
N VAL A 266 -2.20 15.75 -19.16
CA VAL A 266 -3.46 15.57 -19.90
C VAL A 266 -3.96 16.93 -20.35
N PHE A 267 -4.27 17.09 -21.64
CA PHE A 267 -4.89 18.31 -22.13
C PHE A 267 -6.35 18.41 -21.68
N ASN A 268 -6.67 19.44 -20.90
CA ASN A 268 -8.01 19.65 -20.34
C ASN A 268 -8.98 20.38 -21.29
N GLY A 269 -8.53 20.73 -22.50
CA GLY A 269 -9.35 21.45 -23.48
C GLY A 269 -9.38 22.98 -23.29
N GLU A 270 -8.81 23.50 -22.20
CA GLU A 270 -8.73 24.95 -22.00
C GLU A 270 -7.77 25.59 -23.01
N ASP A 271 -8.12 26.80 -23.45
CA ASP A 271 -7.32 27.52 -24.43
C ASP A 271 -5.92 27.78 -23.90
N SER A 272 -4.95 27.11 -24.50
CA SER A 272 -3.54 27.21 -24.16
C SER A 272 -2.70 26.74 -25.33
N TYR A 273 -1.47 27.18 -25.43
CA TYR A 273 -0.60 26.86 -26.57
C TYR A 273 0.76 26.37 -26.10
N PHE A 274 1.40 25.50 -26.88
CA PHE A 274 2.55 24.72 -26.40
C PHE A 274 3.78 24.95 -27.27
N GLN A 275 4.95 25.03 -26.63
CA GLN A 275 6.21 25.25 -27.33
C GLN A 275 6.57 24.05 -28.22
N ASP A 276 6.66 24.33 -29.51
CA ASP A 276 6.96 23.35 -30.54
C ASP A 276 8.29 22.62 -30.29
N SER A 277 8.37 21.36 -30.73
CA SER A 277 9.51 20.45 -30.54
C SER A 277 9.87 20.13 -29.07
N ASN A 278 9.46 20.94 -28.09
CA ASN A 278 9.72 20.74 -26.67
C ASN A 278 8.54 20.08 -25.94
N ILE A 279 7.33 20.33 -26.41
CA ILE A 279 6.11 19.70 -25.93
C ILE A 279 5.43 19.07 -27.13
N VAL A 280 5.21 17.75 -27.06
CA VAL A 280 4.67 16.94 -28.16
C VAL A 280 3.61 15.99 -27.61
N TRP A 281 2.78 15.42 -28.47
CA TRP A 281 1.82 14.37 -28.11
C TRP A 281 1.73 13.34 -29.23
N LEU A 282 1.07 12.22 -28.96
CA LEU A 282 0.76 11.22 -29.98
C LEU A 282 -0.65 11.45 -30.50
N ASP A 283 -0.79 11.90 -31.75
CA ASP A 283 -2.08 11.96 -32.43
C ASP A 283 -2.42 10.56 -32.94
N HIS A 284 -3.37 9.91 -32.26
CA HIS A 284 -3.75 8.52 -32.48
C HIS A 284 -5.28 8.35 -32.36
N ASP A 285 -5.75 7.17 -32.71
CA ASP A 285 -7.15 6.79 -32.60
C ASP A 285 -7.42 6.06 -31.28
N GLU A 286 -8.29 6.63 -30.43
CA GLU A 286 -8.69 6.03 -29.16
C GLU A 286 -9.48 4.72 -29.31
N SER A 287 -9.92 4.38 -30.53
CA SER A 287 -10.46 3.05 -30.84
C SER A 287 -9.39 1.94 -30.75
N GLN A 288 -8.10 2.31 -30.73
CA GLN A 288 -6.98 1.37 -30.59
C GLN A 288 -6.32 1.47 -29.22
N VAL A 289 -6.01 2.68 -28.77
CA VAL A 289 -5.33 2.91 -27.49
C VAL A 289 -5.99 4.08 -26.78
N LEU A 290 -6.47 3.89 -25.55
CA LEU A 290 -7.11 4.97 -24.79
C LEU A 290 -6.07 6.03 -24.37
N ASN A 291 -6.46 7.31 -24.43
CA ASN A 291 -5.61 8.41 -23.96
C ASN A 291 -5.15 8.20 -22.51
N ARG A 292 -6.07 7.78 -21.63
CA ARG A 292 -5.74 7.50 -20.22
C ARG A 292 -4.82 6.29 -20.04
N TYR A 293 -4.85 5.31 -20.94
CA TYR A 293 -3.91 4.20 -20.89
C TYR A 293 -2.49 4.68 -21.29
N LEU A 294 -2.38 5.51 -22.33
CA LEU A 294 -1.11 6.16 -22.70
C LEU A 294 -0.54 7.00 -21.56
N TYR A 295 -1.39 7.74 -20.84
CA TYR A 295 -0.99 8.52 -19.67
C TYR A 295 -0.19 7.67 -18.68
N TYR A 296 -0.76 6.55 -18.25
CA TYR A 296 -0.11 5.65 -17.29
C TYR A 296 1.13 4.96 -17.86
N PHE A 297 1.09 4.57 -19.14
CA PHE A 297 2.25 4.01 -19.82
C PHE A 297 3.43 5.01 -19.87
N TYR A 298 3.19 6.28 -20.18
CA TYR A 298 4.23 7.32 -20.20
C TYR A 298 4.80 7.60 -18.81
N GLN A 299 4.01 7.44 -17.75
CA GLN A 299 4.50 7.57 -16.36
C GLN A 299 5.52 6.50 -15.96
N MET A 300 5.58 5.37 -16.67
CA MET A 300 6.66 4.38 -16.49
C MET A 300 8.02 4.90 -16.99
N ASN A 301 8.04 6.06 -17.67
CA ASN A 301 9.20 6.63 -18.32
C ASN A 301 9.85 5.66 -19.33
N PRO A 302 9.11 5.17 -20.35
CA PRO A 302 9.56 4.11 -21.26
C PRO A 302 10.62 4.58 -22.28
N TRP A 303 11.10 5.81 -22.14
CA TRP A 303 11.88 6.53 -23.14
C TRP A 303 13.34 6.08 -23.18
N LYS A 304 13.84 5.75 -24.38
CA LYS A 304 15.27 5.52 -24.62
C LYS A 304 15.89 6.75 -25.28
N VAL A 305 16.68 7.50 -24.51
CA VAL A 305 17.38 8.71 -24.96
C VAL A 305 18.82 8.38 -25.34
N SER A 306 19.37 9.02 -26.38
CA SER A 306 20.74 8.79 -26.85
C SER A 306 21.77 9.54 -25.99
N ASP A 307 22.81 8.87 -25.50
CA ASP A 307 23.82 9.42 -24.57
C ASP A 307 24.91 10.32 -25.20
N GLY A 308 24.66 10.93 -26.37
CA GLY A 308 25.73 11.53 -27.19
C GLY A 308 25.92 13.05 -27.12
N GLY A 309 25.00 13.81 -26.50
CA GLY A 309 25.00 15.28 -26.56
C GLY A 309 24.99 15.98 -25.20
N THR A 310 25.49 17.21 -25.14
CA THR A 310 25.51 18.07 -23.92
C THR A 310 24.12 18.32 -23.32
N ILE A 311 23.05 18.12 -24.09
CA ILE A 311 21.65 18.24 -23.64
C ILE A 311 20.88 17.00 -24.08
N SER A 312 20.42 16.20 -23.13
CA SER A 312 19.53 15.06 -23.38
C SER A 312 18.20 15.54 -23.98
N ARG A 313 17.74 14.87 -25.05
CA ARG A 313 16.49 15.21 -25.74
C ARG A 313 15.77 13.96 -26.23
N LEU A 314 14.46 13.94 -26.09
CA LEU A 314 13.59 12.92 -26.65
C LEU A 314 13.14 13.34 -28.06
N TYR A 315 13.74 12.74 -29.09
CA TYR A 315 13.36 13.02 -30.48
C TYR A 315 12.13 12.19 -30.88
N ASN A 316 11.40 12.62 -31.90
CA ASN A 316 10.24 11.89 -32.44
C ASN A 316 10.58 10.43 -32.74
N GLY A 317 11.73 10.16 -33.35
CA GLY A 317 12.17 8.79 -33.63
C GLY A 317 12.42 7.94 -32.38
N ASN A 318 12.73 8.53 -31.22
CA ASN A 318 12.80 7.79 -29.95
C ASN A 318 11.39 7.41 -29.47
N ILE A 319 10.44 8.35 -29.56
CA ILE A 319 9.03 8.14 -29.19
C ILE A 319 8.43 7.06 -30.09
N GLU A 320 8.52 7.24 -31.41
CA GLU A 320 7.96 6.34 -32.41
C GLU A 320 8.47 4.90 -32.26
N LYS A 321 9.74 4.70 -31.89
CA LYS A 321 10.33 3.36 -31.68
C LYS A 321 10.02 2.75 -30.31
N THR A 322 9.42 3.49 -29.38
CA THR A 322 9.06 2.97 -28.06
C THR A 322 7.96 1.92 -28.23
N ARG A 323 8.15 0.75 -27.62
CA ARG A 323 7.20 -0.37 -27.71
C ARG A 323 6.15 -0.27 -26.61
N ILE A 324 4.89 -0.45 -26.97
CA ILE A 324 3.73 -0.44 -26.08
C ILE A 324 2.94 -1.75 -26.24
N PRO A 325 2.44 -2.34 -25.14
CA PRO A 325 1.48 -3.43 -25.21
C PRO A 325 0.09 -2.87 -25.49
N VAL A 326 -0.59 -3.43 -26.48
CA VAL A 326 -1.92 -3.01 -26.95
C VAL A 326 -2.92 -4.14 -26.70
N PRO A 327 -3.44 -4.30 -25.47
CA PRO A 327 -4.53 -5.23 -25.19
C PRO A 327 -5.86 -4.67 -25.71
N SER A 328 -6.96 -5.44 -25.60
CA SER A 328 -8.29 -4.95 -25.99
C SER A 328 -8.69 -3.70 -25.21
N LEU A 329 -9.54 -2.84 -25.80
CA LEU A 329 -10.03 -1.62 -25.15
C LEU A 329 -10.67 -1.89 -23.78
N GLU A 330 -11.35 -3.03 -23.63
CA GLU A 330 -11.93 -3.43 -22.35
C GLU A 330 -10.85 -3.62 -21.27
N ILE A 331 -9.74 -4.29 -21.60
CA ILE A 331 -8.61 -4.48 -20.68
C ILE A 331 -7.94 -3.14 -20.39
N GLN A 332 -7.73 -2.30 -21.40
CA GLN A 332 -7.16 -0.96 -21.22
C GLN A 332 -8.03 -0.13 -20.25
N SER A 333 -9.35 -0.15 -20.43
CA SER A 333 -10.29 0.57 -19.57
C SER A 333 -10.25 0.09 -18.11
N ARG A 334 -10.15 -1.22 -17.88
CA ARG A 334 -10.02 -1.77 -16.53
C ARG A 334 -8.67 -1.43 -15.87
N ILE A 335 -7.57 -1.46 -16.62
CA ILE A 335 -6.27 -1.01 -16.14
C ILE A 335 -6.35 0.47 -15.73
N VAL A 336 -6.91 1.31 -16.60
CA VAL A 336 -7.13 2.74 -16.33
C VAL A 336 -7.95 2.95 -15.07
N GLN A 337 -9.07 2.23 -14.92
CA GLN A 337 -9.95 2.38 -13.76
C GLN A 337 -9.25 2.04 -12.43
N VAL A 338 -8.39 1.01 -12.43
CA VAL A 338 -7.59 0.68 -11.25
C VAL A 338 -6.58 1.78 -10.94
N LEU A 339 -5.84 2.20 -11.95
CA LEU A 339 -4.77 3.19 -11.77
C LEU A 339 -5.34 4.56 -11.38
N ASP A 340 -6.48 4.97 -11.95
CA ASP A 340 -7.21 6.18 -11.57
C ASP A 340 -7.66 6.11 -10.10
N ASN A 341 -8.19 4.98 -9.64
CA ASN A 341 -8.57 4.81 -8.24
C ASN A 341 -7.37 4.91 -7.29
N PHE A 342 -6.23 4.31 -7.65
CA PHE A 342 -5.00 4.42 -6.85
C PHE A 342 -4.44 5.84 -6.85
N ASP A 343 -4.42 6.51 -8.01
CA ASP A 343 -3.95 7.89 -8.14
C ASP A 343 -4.80 8.84 -7.29
N MET A 344 -6.13 8.66 -7.31
CA MET A 344 -7.04 9.41 -6.45
C MET A 344 -6.71 9.24 -4.96
N VAL A 345 -6.51 8.01 -4.48
CA VAL A 345 -6.20 7.78 -3.05
C VAL A 345 -4.84 8.38 -2.64
N CYS A 346 -3.84 8.30 -3.52
CA CYS A 346 -2.46 8.67 -3.18
C CYS A 346 -2.11 10.15 -3.43
N ASN A 347 -2.75 10.76 -4.42
CA ASN A 347 -2.33 12.06 -4.95
C ASN A 347 -3.46 13.11 -4.94
N ASP A 348 -4.73 12.73 -4.72
CA ASP A 348 -5.81 13.71 -4.60
C ASP A 348 -5.68 14.50 -3.29
N LEU A 349 -5.52 15.81 -3.43
CA LEU A 349 -5.33 16.75 -2.32
C LEU A 349 -6.64 17.06 -1.57
N ASN A 350 -7.80 16.64 -2.10
CA ASN A 350 -9.12 16.98 -1.59
C ASN A 350 -9.85 15.78 -0.95
N ILE A 351 -9.56 14.54 -1.35
CA ILE A 351 -10.35 13.35 -0.97
C ILE A 351 -9.48 12.13 -0.58
N GLY A 352 -8.14 12.22 -0.68
CA GLY A 352 -7.19 11.11 -0.42
C GLY A 352 -6.39 11.21 0.88
N LEU A 353 -5.37 10.34 1.02
CA LEU A 353 -4.43 10.35 2.15
C LEU A 353 -3.76 11.72 2.39
N PRO A 354 -3.38 12.51 1.36
CA PRO A 354 -2.87 13.86 1.57
C PRO A 354 -3.87 14.76 2.31
N LYS A 355 -5.17 14.64 2.01
CA LYS A 355 -6.21 15.42 2.68
C LYS A 355 -6.36 15.01 4.14
N GLU A 356 -6.36 13.70 4.41
CA GLU A 356 -6.44 13.18 5.77
C GLU A 356 -5.24 13.64 6.61
N ILE A 357 -4.02 13.58 6.05
CA ILE A 357 -2.81 14.11 6.71
C ILE A 357 -2.97 15.60 7.00
N GLU A 358 -3.45 16.41 6.05
CA GLU A 358 -3.70 17.84 6.26
C GLU A 358 -4.72 18.08 7.40
N LEU A 359 -5.82 17.32 7.42
CA LEU A 359 -6.85 17.42 8.45
C LEU A 359 -6.32 17.03 9.83
N ARG A 360 -5.54 15.93 9.94
CA ARG A 360 -4.92 15.51 11.20
C ARG A 360 -3.83 16.47 11.68
N GLN A 361 -3.09 17.08 10.77
CA GLN A 361 -2.14 18.15 11.12
C GLN A 361 -2.86 19.37 11.68
N LYS A 362 -3.93 19.84 11.02
CA LYS A 362 -4.76 20.94 11.54
C LYS A 362 -5.39 20.59 12.89
N GLN A 363 -5.85 19.36 13.06
CA GLN A 363 -6.38 18.85 14.32
C GLN A 363 -5.31 18.90 15.42
N TYR A 364 -4.12 18.37 15.15
CA TYR A 364 -2.98 18.42 16.07
C TYR A 364 -2.62 19.86 16.45
N GLU A 365 -2.52 20.76 15.48
CA GLU A 365 -2.22 22.18 15.73
C GLU A 365 -3.25 22.83 16.65
N TYR A 366 -4.54 22.60 16.38
CA TYR A 366 -5.64 23.10 17.21
C TYR A 366 -5.58 22.58 18.65
N PHE A 367 -5.43 21.27 18.84
CA PHE A 367 -5.37 20.69 20.19
C PHE A 367 -4.08 21.07 20.92
N ARG A 368 -2.94 21.13 20.23
CA ARG A 368 -1.68 21.61 20.78
C ARG A 368 -1.82 23.05 21.29
N GLU A 369 -2.39 23.95 20.48
CA GLU A 369 -2.61 25.34 20.88
C GLU A 369 -3.53 25.41 22.10
N LYS A 370 -4.70 24.75 22.08
CA LYS A 370 -5.63 24.78 23.22
C LYS A 370 -5.05 24.20 24.50
N LEU A 371 -4.37 23.06 24.41
CA LEU A 371 -3.83 22.35 25.58
C LEU A 371 -2.62 23.07 26.18
N LEU A 372 -1.85 23.79 25.39
CA LEU A 372 -0.63 24.46 25.84
C LEU A 372 -0.79 25.97 26.07
N THR A 373 -1.93 26.58 25.66
CA THR A 373 -2.24 28.00 25.91
C THR A 373 -3.37 28.23 26.91
N PHE A 374 -4.08 27.16 27.32
CA PHE A 374 -5.10 27.19 28.39
C PHE A 374 -6.32 28.10 28.10
N VAL A 375 -6.70 28.26 26.83
CA VAL A 375 -7.91 28.98 26.36
C VAL A 375 -8.73 28.06 25.45
N ALA A 376 -10.08 27.95 25.60
CA ALA A 376 -10.87 27.08 24.71
C ALA A 376 -12.36 27.43 24.50
N GLU A 377 -12.82 27.28 23.25
CA GLU A 377 -14.22 26.97 22.87
C GLU A 377 -14.27 25.89 21.76
N GLY A 378 -15.13 24.86 21.89
CA GLY A 378 -15.63 24.00 20.78
C GLY A 378 -15.48 22.48 20.92
N GLU A 379 -16.58 21.73 20.69
CA GLU A 379 -16.74 20.25 20.67
C GLU A 379 -16.59 19.63 19.26
N TYR A 380 -16.21 18.34 19.19
CA TYR A 380 -16.27 17.54 17.95
C TYR A 380 -16.43 16.02 18.21
N THR A 381 -17.01 15.32 17.23
CA THR A 381 -17.36 13.89 17.21
C THR A 381 -16.53 13.08 16.19
N GLU A 382 -16.20 11.84 16.52
CA GLU A 382 -15.29 10.95 15.76
C GLU A 382 -15.94 10.19 14.58
N SER A 383 -15.13 9.87 13.56
CA SER A 383 -15.35 8.74 12.65
C SER A 383 -14.01 8.02 12.34
N ARG A 384 -14.06 6.69 12.28
CA ARG A 384 -12.93 5.76 12.05
C ARG A 384 -12.98 5.17 10.64
N VAL A 385 -11.83 4.75 10.12
CA VAL A 385 -11.69 3.91 8.92
C VAL A 385 -10.71 2.75 9.22
N GLU A 386 -11.04 1.55 8.73
CA GLU A 386 -10.36 0.26 8.97
C GLU A 386 -9.32 -0.10 7.88
N GLU A 387 -8.37 -0.98 8.24
CA GLU A 387 -7.24 -1.44 7.42
C GLU A 387 -7.53 -2.74 6.62
N TRP A 388 -6.77 -2.98 5.53
CA TRP A 388 -6.91 -4.14 4.64
C TRP A 388 -5.62 -4.94 4.43
N ASP A 389 -5.75 -6.27 4.44
CA ASP A 389 -4.72 -7.32 4.25
C ASP A 389 -4.74 -7.95 2.82
N ASN A 390 -3.73 -8.75 2.49
CA ASN A 390 -3.36 -9.50 1.27
C ASN A 390 -4.52 -10.13 0.45
N SER A 391 -5.70 -10.31 1.04
CA SER A 391 -6.93 -10.65 0.33
C SER A 391 -7.32 -9.60 -0.75
N ALA A 392 -6.87 -8.35 -0.61
CA ALA A 392 -7.14 -7.26 -1.52
C ALA A 392 -6.54 -7.45 -2.93
N ILE A 393 -5.35 -8.06 -3.04
CA ILE A 393 -4.67 -8.31 -4.32
C ILE A 393 -5.47 -9.30 -5.17
N ILE A 394 -5.94 -10.37 -4.54
CA ILE A 394 -6.78 -11.38 -5.19
C ILE A 394 -8.10 -10.76 -5.63
N LYS A 395 -8.75 -9.96 -4.77
CA LYS A 395 -10.00 -9.26 -5.10
C LYS A 395 -9.84 -8.29 -6.27
N LEU A 396 -8.74 -7.54 -6.29
CA LEU A 396 -8.41 -6.60 -7.36
C LEU A 396 -8.19 -7.34 -8.69
N LEU A 397 -7.33 -8.35 -8.69
CA LEU A 397 -7.03 -9.14 -9.88
C LEU A 397 -8.28 -9.85 -10.43
N GLN A 398 -9.16 -10.36 -9.56
CA GLN A 398 -10.44 -10.95 -9.96
C GLN A 398 -11.41 -9.95 -10.60
N TRP A 399 -11.45 -8.73 -10.08
CA TRP A 399 -12.33 -7.69 -10.58
C TRP A 399 -11.84 -7.14 -11.94
N VAL A 400 -10.52 -6.97 -12.10
CA VAL A 400 -9.92 -6.51 -13.37
C VAL A 400 -9.96 -7.56 -14.46
N PHE A 401 -9.68 -8.83 -14.15
CA PHE A 401 -9.45 -9.86 -15.17
C PHE A 401 -10.50 -10.96 -15.20
N GLY A 402 -11.48 -10.95 -14.31
CA GLY A 402 -12.39 -12.09 -14.10
C GLY A 402 -11.71 -13.21 -13.29
N PRO A 403 -12.20 -14.47 -13.34
CA PRO A 403 -11.58 -15.58 -12.62
C PRO A 403 -10.09 -15.72 -12.98
N ILE A 404 -9.22 -15.47 -12.01
CA ILE A 404 -7.76 -15.50 -12.21
C ILE A 404 -7.20 -16.90 -12.00
N ARG A 405 -6.23 -17.30 -12.82
CA ARG A 405 -5.52 -18.55 -12.61
C ARG A 405 -4.41 -18.35 -11.57
N VAL A 406 -4.49 -19.05 -10.45
CA VAL A 406 -3.53 -18.98 -9.35
C VAL A 406 -3.00 -20.37 -8.99
N LYS A 407 -1.87 -20.43 -8.28
CA LYS A 407 -1.35 -21.65 -7.65
C LYS A 407 -1.89 -21.75 -6.21
N VAL A 408 -2.14 -22.96 -5.73
CA VAL A 408 -2.62 -23.21 -4.36
C VAL A 408 -1.71 -22.54 -3.32
N GLY A 409 -0.39 -22.71 -3.44
CA GLY A 409 0.57 -22.14 -2.48
C GLY A 409 0.67 -20.61 -2.48
N GLN A 410 0.04 -19.92 -3.44
CA GLN A 410 -0.01 -18.44 -3.47
C GLN A 410 -1.19 -17.87 -2.66
N VAL A 411 -2.20 -18.70 -2.39
CA VAL A 411 -3.49 -18.26 -1.84
C VAL A 411 -3.92 -19.06 -0.62
N VAL A 412 -3.25 -20.17 -0.34
CA VAL A 412 -3.48 -21.03 0.83
C VAL A 412 -2.14 -21.30 1.52
N ASN A 413 -2.13 -21.17 2.84
CA ASN A 413 -1.00 -21.62 3.64
C ASN A 413 -1.17 -23.10 4.00
N LEU A 414 -0.31 -23.97 3.46
CA LEU A 414 -0.34 -25.40 3.77
C LEU A 414 0.36 -25.69 5.10
N GLN A 415 -0.42 -26.07 6.11
CA GLN A 415 0.10 -26.41 7.43
C GLN A 415 0.29 -27.91 7.60
N ARG A 416 1.50 -28.35 7.94
CA ARG A 416 1.79 -29.74 8.26
C ARG A 416 1.19 -30.12 9.62
N GLY A 417 0.60 -31.30 9.72
CA GLY A 417 0.10 -31.83 10.99
C GLY A 417 1.21 -32.21 11.99
N LYS A 418 0.80 -32.63 13.18
CA LYS A 418 1.70 -32.96 14.30
C LYS A 418 1.73 -34.46 14.55
N ARG A 419 2.93 -35.03 14.70
CA ARG A 419 3.14 -36.46 14.90
C ARG A 419 2.41 -36.96 16.15
N LEU A 420 1.70 -38.08 16.01
CA LEU A 420 1.02 -38.79 17.10
C LEU A 420 1.27 -40.29 16.92
N VAL A 421 1.50 -41.05 18.01
CA VAL A 421 1.79 -42.48 17.91
C VAL A 421 0.59 -43.34 18.31
N ARG A 422 0.47 -44.53 17.70
CA ARG A 422 -0.69 -45.42 17.87
C ARG A 422 -1.03 -45.78 19.32
N LYS A 423 -0.03 -45.80 20.22
CA LYS A 423 -0.23 -46.05 21.66
C LYS A 423 -1.05 -44.96 22.37
N GLN A 424 -1.17 -43.77 21.77
CA GLN A 424 -1.93 -42.65 22.32
C GLN A 424 -3.38 -42.59 21.80
N LEU A 425 -3.78 -43.53 20.94
CA LEU A 425 -5.08 -43.52 20.26
C LEU A 425 -6.06 -44.48 20.93
N THR A 426 -7.33 -44.08 20.95
CA THR A 426 -8.45 -44.96 21.33
C THR A 426 -9.19 -45.47 20.09
N THR A 427 -9.94 -46.56 20.25
CA THR A 427 -10.79 -47.13 19.19
C THR A 427 -12.14 -46.44 19.05
N LEU A 428 -12.56 -45.68 20.07
CA LEU A 428 -13.80 -44.91 20.11
C LEU A 428 -13.51 -43.50 20.66
N GLY A 429 -14.12 -42.49 20.06
CA GLY A 429 -13.98 -41.09 20.46
C GLY A 429 -14.64 -40.13 19.47
N SER A 430 -14.56 -38.83 19.77
CA SER A 430 -15.17 -37.76 18.96
C SER A 430 -14.20 -37.07 17.99
N ILE A 431 -12.90 -37.09 18.28
CA ILE A 431 -11.88 -36.41 17.46
C ILE A 431 -11.11 -37.45 16.62
N PRO A 432 -11.41 -37.59 15.32
CA PRO A 432 -10.71 -38.53 14.46
C PRO A 432 -9.26 -38.08 14.21
N VAL A 433 -8.34 -39.03 14.13
CA VAL A 433 -6.94 -38.80 13.76
C VAL A 433 -6.69 -39.26 12.33
N TYR A 434 -6.44 -38.34 11.42
CA TYR A 434 -6.04 -38.66 10.05
C TYR A 434 -4.51 -38.66 9.94
N GLN A 435 -3.96 -39.73 9.35
CA GLN A 435 -2.52 -39.86 9.12
C GLN A 435 -2.20 -40.32 7.69
N ASN A 436 -2.41 -41.60 7.41
CA ASN A 436 -1.94 -42.26 6.19
C ASN A 436 -3.08 -42.66 5.23
N SER A 437 -4.33 -42.35 5.56
CA SER A 437 -5.51 -42.57 4.71
C SER A 437 -6.66 -41.65 5.11
N LEU A 438 -7.71 -41.59 4.30
CA LEU A 438 -8.98 -40.95 4.67
C LEU A 438 -9.77 -41.70 5.76
N THR A 439 -9.37 -42.92 6.12
CA THR A 439 -9.92 -43.60 7.29
C THR A 439 -9.15 -43.16 8.54
N PRO A 440 -9.83 -42.69 9.61
CA PRO A 440 -9.16 -42.35 10.85
C PRO A 440 -8.34 -43.51 11.41
N LEU A 441 -7.10 -43.24 11.84
CA LEU A 441 -6.22 -44.24 12.47
C LEU A 441 -6.74 -44.67 13.86
N GLY A 442 -7.50 -43.78 14.49
CA GLY A 442 -8.11 -43.91 15.81
C GLY A 442 -8.63 -42.54 16.24
N TYR A 443 -8.92 -42.40 17.53
CA TYR A 443 -9.41 -41.17 18.13
C TYR A 443 -8.43 -40.64 19.17
N TYR A 444 -8.41 -39.32 19.34
CA TYR A 444 -7.59 -38.63 20.33
C TYR A 444 -8.43 -37.68 21.18
N THR A 445 -7.92 -37.22 22.31
CA THR A 445 -8.65 -36.34 23.23
C THR A 445 -8.65 -34.89 22.78
N GLU A 446 -7.68 -34.48 21.96
CA GLU A 446 -7.51 -33.10 21.50
C GLU A 446 -7.54 -33.01 19.98
N SER A 447 -7.95 -31.87 19.45
CA SER A 447 -7.85 -31.53 18.02
C SER A 447 -6.73 -30.52 17.78
N ASN A 448 -6.03 -30.63 16.65
CA ASN A 448 -5.11 -29.58 16.19
C ASN A 448 -5.64 -28.83 14.95
N ARG A 449 -6.82 -29.23 14.46
CA ARG A 449 -7.55 -28.60 13.38
C ARG A 449 -9.03 -28.52 13.73
N VAL A 450 -9.62 -27.39 13.37
CA VAL A 450 -11.06 -27.16 13.53
C VAL A 450 -11.84 -27.88 12.43
N LYS A 451 -13.13 -28.05 12.66
CA LYS A 451 -14.09 -28.51 11.66
C LYS A 451 -14.13 -27.59 10.44
N ASN A 452 -14.65 -28.14 9.35
CA ASN A 452 -14.76 -27.51 8.04
C ASN A 452 -13.42 -27.20 7.37
N THR A 453 -12.40 -28.03 7.65
CA THR A 453 -11.06 -27.89 7.09
C THR A 453 -10.74 -29.03 6.12
N SER A 454 -10.18 -28.65 4.98
CA SER A 454 -9.68 -29.54 3.94
C SER A 454 -8.27 -30.01 4.27
N PHE A 455 -7.96 -31.23 3.84
CA PHE A 455 -6.64 -31.82 4.05
C PHE A 455 -6.22 -32.75 2.93
N VAL A 456 -4.92 -32.98 2.83
CA VAL A 456 -4.29 -33.86 1.84
C VAL A 456 -3.41 -34.88 2.57
N ILE A 457 -3.65 -36.17 2.32
CA ILE A 457 -2.78 -37.25 2.79
C ILE A 457 -1.50 -37.23 1.97
N CYS A 458 -0.35 -37.22 2.63
CA CYS A 458 0.96 -37.06 2.00
C CYS A 458 1.91 -38.22 2.23
N ALA A 459 1.53 -39.22 3.04
CA ALA A 459 2.20 -40.51 3.11
C ALA A 459 1.19 -41.67 3.21
N GLY A 460 1.56 -42.85 2.70
CA GLY A 460 0.64 -43.99 2.64
C GLY A 460 -0.30 -43.86 1.43
N ALA A 461 -1.57 -43.54 1.67
CA ALA A 461 -2.53 -43.18 0.62
C ALA A 461 -2.29 -41.73 0.13
N ALA A 462 -1.04 -41.44 -0.24
CA ALA A 462 -0.62 -40.10 -0.63
C ALA A 462 -1.38 -39.61 -1.87
N GLY A 463 -1.84 -38.36 -1.83
CA GLY A 463 -2.71 -37.76 -2.85
C GLY A 463 -4.21 -37.94 -2.61
N GLU A 464 -4.63 -38.57 -1.50
CA GLU A 464 -6.03 -38.53 -1.09
C GLU A 464 -6.42 -37.17 -0.51
N ILE A 465 -7.61 -36.67 -0.89
CA ILE A 465 -8.13 -35.35 -0.52
C ILE A 465 -9.30 -35.57 0.44
N GLY A 466 -9.21 -35.00 1.63
CA GLY A 466 -10.20 -35.10 2.68
C GLY A 466 -10.80 -33.74 3.04
N TYR A 467 -11.99 -33.80 3.63
CA TYR A 467 -12.68 -32.67 4.24
C TYR A 467 -13.32 -33.15 5.54
N SER A 468 -13.00 -32.51 6.66
CA SER A 468 -13.58 -32.89 7.96
C SER A 468 -14.69 -31.93 8.35
N ALA A 469 -15.91 -32.44 8.57
CA ALA A 469 -17.03 -31.67 9.12
C ALA A 469 -17.00 -31.55 10.66
N VAL A 470 -16.01 -32.17 11.30
CA VAL A 470 -15.77 -32.14 12.75
C VAL A 470 -14.33 -31.75 13.04
N ASP A 471 -14.07 -31.29 14.26
CA ASP A 471 -12.70 -31.03 14.73
C ASP A 471 -11.90 -32.34 14.69
N PHE A 472 -10.62 -32.26 14.30
CA PHE A 472 -9.82 -33.45 14.06
C PHE A 472 -8.34 -33.23 14.39
N TRP A 473 -7.59 -34.33 14.43
CA TRP A 473 -6.14 -34.30 14.51
C TRP A 473 -5.51 -34.67 13.17
N ALA A 474 -4.82 -33.72 12.54
CA ALA A 474 -3.94 -33.96 11.41
C ALA A 474 -2.58 -34.42 11.92
N ALA A 475 -2.17 -35.65 11.57
CA ALA A 475 -0.84 -36.16 11.87
C ALA A 475 0.24 -35.60 10.91
N ASP A 476 1.52 -35.89 11.15
CA ASP A 476 2.65 -35.35 10.41
C ASP A 476 2.76 -35.81 8.94
N ASP A 477 1.90 -36.75 8.53
CA ASP A 477 1.73 -37.20 7.16
C ASP A 477 0.53 -36.51 6.45
N VAL A 478 -0.08 -35.51 7.07
CA VAL A 478 -1.22 -34.76 6.54
C VAL A 478 -0.88 -33.28 6.45
N TYR A 479 -1.25 -32.64 5.33
CA TYR A 479 -1.27 -31.19 5.20
C TYR A 479 -2.71 -30.68 5.22
N THR A 480 -2.97 -29.63 5.99
CA THR A 480 -4.27 -28.94 6.03
C THR A 480 -4.16 -27.58 5.37
N LEU A 481 -5.29 -27.10 4.86
CA LEU A 481 -5.38 -25.79 4.22
C LEU A 481 -5.75 -24.74 5.26
N GLU A 482 -4.96 -23.67 5.34
CA GLU A 482 -5.33 -22.45 6.04
C GLU A 482 -5.66 -21.38 5.00
N THR A 483 -6.95 -21.02 4.93
CA THR A 483 -7.52 -20.09 3.94
C THR A 483 -7.85 -18.74 4.57
N SER A 484 -7.60 -17.65 3.86
CA SER A 484 -8.05 -16.30 4.23
C SER A 484 -9.55 -16.11 4.03
N ASP A 485 -10.13 -15.03 4.59
CA ASP A 485 -11.58 -14.74 4.57
C ASP A 485 -12.23 -14.66 3.18
N ASN A 486 -11.43 -14.49 2.12
CA ASN A 486 -11.89 -14.42 0.73
C ASN A 486 -11.84 -15.77 -0.02
N ILE A 487 -11.46 -16.87 0.64
CA ILE A 487 -11.35 -18.19 0.04
C ILE A 487 -12.12 -19.20 0.89
N SER A 488 -13.10 -19.87 0.28
CA SER A 488 -13.82 -20.95 0.93
C SER A 488 -12.95 -22.20 0.97
N ASP A 489 -12.67 -22.72 2.18
CA ASP A 489 -11.98 -23.99 2.37
C ASP A 489 -12.70 -25.14 1.62
N LYS A 490 -14.03 -25.20 1.71
CA LYS A 490 -14.85 -26.18 0.99
C LYS A 490 -14.74 -26.05 -0.54
N PHE A 491 -14.56 -24.84 -1.06
CA PHE A 491 -14.26 -24.67 -2.49
C PHE A 491 -12.89 -25.24 -2.83
N MET A 492 -11.89 -25.02 -1.98
CA MET A 492 -10.54 -25.60 -2.15
C MET A 492 -10.52 -27.13 -2.08
N TYR A 493 -11.38 -27.75 -1.25
CA TYR A 493 -11.62 -29.19 -1.29
C TYR A 493 -11.96 -29.67 -2.70
N TYR A 494 -12.96 -29.06 -3.35
CA TYR A 494 -13.38 -29.44 -4.70
C TYR A 494 -12.32 -29.12 -5.78
N VAL A 495 -11.59 -28.02 -5.62
CA VAL A 495 -10.44 -27.70 -6.50
C VAL A 495 -9.40 -28.82 -6.43
N LEU A 496 -8.98 -29.22 -5.22
CA LEU A 496 -8.00 -30.28 -5.04
C LEU A 496 -8.52 -31.64 -5.51
N LEU A 497 -9.80 -31.94 -5.26
CA LEU A 497 -10.45 -33.17 -5.72
C LEU A 497 -10.45 -33.24 -7.26
N SER A 498 -10.73 -32.14 -7.96
CA SER A 498 -10.66 -32.06 -9.43
C SER A 498 -9.25 -32.28 -10.00
N LYS A 499 -8.21 -32.16 -9.16
CA LYS A 499 -6.80 -32.35 -9.51
C LYS A 499 -6.19 -33.57 -8.84
N GLN A 500 -7.02 -34.44 -8.24
CA GLN A 500 -6.55 -35.58 -7.47
C GLN A 500 -5.68 -36.54 -8.29
N ASP A 501 -6.05 -36.83 -9.53
CA ASP A 501 -5.26 -37.72 -10.40
C ASP A 501 -3.87 -37.14 -10.71
N ARG A 502 -3.79 -35.82 -10.89
CA ARG A 502 -2.51 -35.11 -11.05
C ARG A 502 -1.67 -35.19 -9.78
N LEU A 503 -2.27 -35.07 -8.59
CA LEU A 503 -1.54 -35.20 -7.34
C LEU A 503 -1.03 -36.63 -7.14
N LYS A 504 -1.87 -37.64 -7.42
CA LYS A 504 -1.51 -39.05 -7.38
C LYS A 504 -0.38 -39.41 -8.34
N SER A 505 -0.31 -38.78 -9.53
CA SER A 505 0.80 -39.01 -10.48
C SER A 505 2.14 -38.43 -10.02
N GLN A 506 2.13 -37.46 -9.10
CA GLN A 506 3.35 -36.87 -8.51
C GLN A 506 3.81 -37.57 -7.22
N VAL A 507 3.11 -38.62 -6.78
CA VAL A 507 3.51 -39.42 -5.61
C VAL A 507 4.76 -40.22 -5.94
N ARG A 508 5.81 -40.04 -5.12
CA ARG A 508 7.04 -40.82 -5.22
C ARG A 508 6.78 -42.24 -4.74
N LYS A 509 7.01 -43.23 -5.61
CA LYS A 509 6.83 -44.65 -5.31
C LYS A 509 8.10 -45.22 -4.64
N ALA A 510 8.20 -45.03 -3.33
CA ALA A 510 9.15 -45.73 -2.46
C ALA A 510 8.41 -46.76 -1.59
N SER A 511 9.09 -47.42 -0.63
CA SER A 511 8.44 -48.36 0.30
C SER A 511 7.24 -47.76 1.05
N ILE A 512 7.24 -46.43 1.27
CA ILE A 512 6.08 -45.65 1.68
C ILE A 512 5.84 -44.57 0.61
N PRO A 513 4.70 -44.58 -0.10
CA PRO A 513 4.37 -43.55 -1.08
C PRO A 513 4.32 -42.18 -0.41
N ARG A 514 4.93 -41.15 -1.02
CA ARG A 514 5.01 -39.79 -0.46
C ARG A 514 4.68 -38.72 -1.52
N LEU A 515 3.87 -37.74 -1.12
CA LEU A 515 3.59 -36.51 -1.87
C LEU A 515 4.32 -35.33 -1.22
N SER A 516 5.01 -34.51 -2.01
CA SER A 516 5.69 -33.32 -1.49
C SER A 516 4.71 -32.15 -1.33
N LYS A 517 4.98 -31.25 -0.38
CA LYS A 517 4.28 -29.96 -0.25
C LYS A 517 4.30 -29.18 -1.57
N ASP A 518 5.46 -29.17 -2.23
CA ASP A 518 5.67 -28.49 -3.52
C ASP A 518 4.73 -28.98 -4.63
N ALA A 519 4.37 -30.27 -4.65
CA ALA A 519 3.40 -30.80 -5.61
C ALA A 519 2.01 -30.21 -5.42
N ILE A 520 1.61 -29.99 -4.16
CA ILE A 520 0.33 -29.39 -3.78
C ILE A 520 0.37 -27.88 -4.06
N ASP A 521 1.43 -27.19 -3.63
CA ASP A 521 1.61 -25.75 -3.84
C ASP A 521 1.51 -25.37 -5.34
N LYS A 522 2.02 -26.22 -6.24
CA LYS A 522 2.04 -25.99 -7.70
C LYS A 522 0.72 -26.31 -8.41
N VAL A 523 -0.32 -26.80 -7.71
CA VAL A 523 -1.63 -27.03 -8.33
C VAL A 523 -2.20 -25.69 -8.78
N THR A 524 -2.60 -25.60 -10.05
CA THR A 524 -3.17 -24.39 -10.65
C THR A 524 -4.68 -24.51 -10.81
N PHE A 525 -5.41 -23.44 -10.52
CA PHE A 525 -6.86 -23.38 -10.64
C PHE A 525 -7.34 -21.95 -10.88
N TYR A 526 -8.59 -21.81 -11.33
CA TYR A 526 -9.23 -20.51 -11.45
C TYR A 526 -9.89 -20.16 -10.12
N LEU A 527 -9.54 -19.01 -9.55
CA LEU A 527 -10.10 -18.51 -8.31
C LEU A 527 -11.19 -17.47 -8.64
N PRO A 528 -12.48 -17.81 -8.49
CA PRO A 528 -13.59 -16.88 -8.71
C PRO A 528 -13.92 -16.09 -7.42
N SER A 529 -14.82 -15.12 -7.50
CA SER A 529 -15.26 -14.33 -6.34
C SER A 529 -15.82 -15.22 -5.23
N LEU A 530 -15.77 -14.76 -3.96
CA LEU A 530 -16.26 -15.56 -2.84
C LEU A 530 -17.74 -15.97 -2.99
N THR A 531 -18.57 -15.10 -3.56
CA THR A 531 -19.98 -15.42 -3.89
C THR A 531 -20.07 -16.57 -4.87
N GLU A 532 -19.26 -16.55 -5.92
CA GLU A 532 -19.24 -17.60 -6.93
C GLU A 532 -18.64 -18.91 -6.41
N GLN A 533 -17.62 -18.84 -5.54
CA GLN A 533 -17.09 -20.00 -4.81
C GLN A 533 -18.20 -20.68 -4.01
N LYS A 534 -18.99 -19.92 -3.24
CA LYS A 534 -20.14 -20.44 -2.47
C LYS A 534 -21.21 -21.06 -3.37
N ARG A 535 -21.49 -20.45 -4.53
CA ARG A 535 -22.42 -20.99 -5.53
C ARG A 535 -21.95 -22.33 -6.08
N ILE A 536 -20.67 -22.43 -6.46
CA ILE A 536 -20.05 -23.67 -6.95
C ILE A 536 -20.11 -24.75 -5.87
N VAL A 537 -19.74 -24.42 -4.62
CA VAL A 537 -19.80 -25.36 -3.48
C VAL A 537 -21.22 -25.89 -3.29
N SER A 538 -22.23 -25.02 -3.29
CA SER A 538 -23.64 -25.44 -3.15
C SER A 538 -24.06 -26.44 -4.24
N ILE A 539 -23.70 -26.17 -5.49
CA ILE A 539 -23.98 -27.06 -6.62
C ILE A 539 -23.25 -28.41 -6.44
N LEU A 540 -21.97 -28.39 -6.11
CA LEU A 540 -21.15 -29.60 -5.99
C LEU A 540 -21.54 -30.44 -4.76
N ASP A 541 -21.89 -29.82 -3.64
CA ASP A 541 -22.40 -30.52 -2.46
C ASP A 541 -23.75 -31.17 -2.76
N HIS A 542 -24.63 -30.50 -3.51
CA HIS A 542 -25.88 -31.09 -3.97
C HIS A 542 -25.63 -32.32 -4.86
N PHE A 543 -24.74 -32.22 -5.86
CA PHE A 543 -24.35 -33.36 -6.70
C PHE A 543 -23.69 -34.49 -5.92
N ASN A 544 -22.80 -34.17 -4.98
CA ASN A 544 -22.15 -35.17 -4.14
C ASN A 544 -23.19 -35.90 -3.27
N THR A 545 -24.14 -35.17 -2.70
CA THR A 545 -25.25 -35.77 -1.93
C THR A 545 -26.09 -36.70 -2.82
N LEU A 546 -26.47 -36.26 -4.02
CA LEU A 546 -27.22 -37.09 -4.97
C LEU A 546 -26.46 -38.33 -5.45
N THR A 547 -25.13 -38.34 -5.42
CA THR A 547 -24.32 -39.45 -5.95
C THR A 547 -23.81 -40.39 -4.86
N THR A 548 -23.76 -39.96 -3.60
CA THR A 548 -23.19 -40.73 -2.49
C THR A 548 -24.18 -41.04 -1.36
N SER A 549 -25.31 -40.32 -1.30
CA SER A 549 -26.34 -40.58 -0.29
C SER A 549 -27.13 -41.84 -0.62
N ILE A 550 -27.10 -42.80 0.31
CA ILE A 550 -27.94 -44.00 0.29
C ILE A 550 -29.41 -43.64 0.58
N SER A 551 -29.68 -42.48 1.20
CA SER A 551 -31.03 -42.06 1.57
C SER A 551 -31.70 -41.09 0.58
N GLU A 552 -30.97 -40.44 -0.32
CA GLU A 552 -31.50 -39.37 -1.18
C GLU A 552 -30.95 -39.37 -2.63
N GLY A 553 -30.10 -40.32 -3.01
CA GLY A 553 -29.36 -40.30 -4.29
C GLY A 553 -29.64 -41.43 -5.30
N LEU A 554 -28.84 -41.47 -6.38
CA LEU A 554 -28.88 -42.48 -7.45
C LEU A 554 -28.92 -43.93 -6.95
N PRO A 555 -28.17 -44.33 -5.89
CA PRO A 555 -28.27 -45.67 -5.32
C PRO A 555 -29.67 -46.01 -4.80
N LYS A 556 -30.36 -45.06 -4.16
CA LYS A 556 -31.74 -45.23 -3.68
C LYS A 556 -32.73 -45.28 -4.84
N GLU A 557 -32.54 -44.47 -5.87
CA GLU A 557 -33.42 -44.52 -7.04
C GLU A 557 -33.22 -45.81 -7.83
N ILE A 558 -31.99 -46.30 -7.96
CA ILE A 558 -31.70 -47.64 -8.52
C ILE A 558 -32.40 -48.71 -7.66
N GLU A 559 -32.25 -48.69 -6.34
CA GLU A 559 -32.90 -49.63 -5.42
C GLU A 559 -34.44 -49.58 -5.53
N GLN A 560 -35.03 -48.38 -5.62
CA GLN A 560 -36.47 -48.19 -5.80
C GLN A 560 -36.95 -48.70 -7.15
N ARG A 561 -36.21 -48.45 -8.23
CA ARG A 561 -36.52 -48.98 -9.57
C ARG A 561 -36.37 -50.49 -9.63
N GLN A 562 -35.41 -51.06 -8.90
CA GLN A 562 -35.21 -52.50 -8.77
C GLN A 562 -36.37 -53.14 -8.01
N LYS A 563 -36.79 -52.57 -6.88
CA LYS A 563 -38.00 -52.97 -6.14
C LYS A 563 -39.27 -52.85 -6.97
N GLN A 564 -39.41 -51.78 -7.74
CA GLN A 564 -40.56 -51.57 -8.63
C GLN A 564 -40.58 -52.60 -9.77
N TYR A 565 -39.42 -52.88 -10.37
CA TYR A 565 -39.26 -53.95 -11.36
C TYR A 565 -39.56 -55.32 -10.76
N GLU A 566 -39.05 -55.65 -9.58
CA GLU A 566 -39.30 -56.91 -8.88
C GLU A 566 -40.79 -57.07 -8.54
N TYR A 567 -41.44 -56.02 -8.04
CA TYR A 567 -42.89 -56.00 -7.81
C TYR A 567 -43.68 -56.29 -9.08
N TRP A 568 -43.40 -55.58 -10.18
CA TRP A 568 -44.12 -55.81 -11.44
C TRP A 568 -43.79 -57.17 -12.06
N ARG A 569 -42.55 -57.63 -11.94
CA ARG A 569 -42.13 -58.97 -12.37
C ARG A 569 -42.91 -60.04 -11.61
N GLU A 570 -43.05 -59.91 -10.29
CA GLU A 570 -43.84 -60.84 -9.48
C GLU A 570 -45.34 -60.75 -9.80
N GLN A 571 -45.92 -59.56 -9.93
CA GLN A 571 -47.32 -59.41 -10.33
C GLN A 571 -47.63 -60.00 -11.73
N LEU A 572 -46.68 -59.89 -12.68
CA LEU A 572 -46.84 -60.42 -14.04
C LEU A 572 -46.54 -61.92 -14.17
N LEU A 573 -45.75 -62.49 -13.26
CA LEU A 573 -45.34 -63.91 -13.29
C LEU A 573 -46.04 -64.78 -12.24
N ASN A 574 -46.80 -64.19 -11.31
CA ASN A 574 -47.56 -64.92 -10.31
C ASN A 574 -48.97 -65.23 -10.84
N PHE A 575 -49.06 -66.24 -11.70
CA PHE A 575 -50.34 -66.81 -12.13
C PHE A 575 -50.94 -67.59 -10.96
N THR A 576 -51.80 -66.94 -10.19
CA THR A 576 -52.68 -67.65 -9.25
C THR A 576 -53.59 -68.56 -10.07
N ARG A 577 -53.50 -69.88 -9.81
CA ARG A 577 -54.38 -70.89 -10.39
C ARG A 577 -55.81 -70.76 -9.86
#